data_AF-A0AB73T7E2-F1
#
_entry.id   AF-A0AB73T7E2-F1
#
_cell.length_a   1.000
_cell.length_b   1.000
_cell.length_c   1.000
_cell.angle_alpha   90.00
_cell.angle_beta   90.00
_cell.angle_gamma   90.00
#
_symmetry.space_group_name_H-M   'P 1'
#
loop_
_entity.id
_entity.type
_entity.pdbx_description
1 polymer ?
#
loop_
_entity_poly.entity_id
_entity_poly.type
_entity_poly.pdbx_seq_one_letter_code
_entity_poly.pdbx_strand_id
1 'polypeptide(L)'
;MQGLLKLLFIKEVYLVVKEIVKTAVETKMTCRSVSPIISGGEYCYACGLMMRILGAGQELIQSAVSQPDVPSMQAAVKPFLESERERIQGEARYERLINLLLQSKADDKLTEETLELFDMGLKGN
;
A
#
# COMPACT_ATOMS: atom_id res chain seq x y z
N MET A 1 13.93 -29.67 17.08
CA MET A 1 12.64 -29.85 16.38
C MET A 1 11.62 -28.76 16.70
N GLN A 2 11.38 -28.39 17.97
CA GLN A 2 10.40 -27.35 18.34
C GLN A 2 10.67 -25.95 17.77
N GLY A 3 11.94 -25.52 17.64
CA GLY A 3 12.28 -24.21 17.07
C GLY A 3 11.96 -24.05 15.59
N LEU A 4 12.12 -25.11 14.80
CA LEU A 4 11.82 -25.09 13.35
C LEU A 4 10.30 -25.00 13.10
N LEU A 5 9.51 -25.74 13.90
CA LEU A 5 8.05 -25.71 13.83
C LEU A 5 7.48 -24.32 14.17
N LYS A 6 8.05 -23.66 15.20
CA LYS A 6 7.67 -22.31 15.60
C LYS A 6 7.99 -21.28 14.49
N LEU A 7 9.14 -21.41 13.84
CA LEU A 7 9.54 -20.52 12.75
C LEU A 7 8.62 -20.69 11.53
N LEU A 8 8.25 -21.94 11.19
CA LEU A 8 7.31 -22.23 10.11
C LEU A 8 5.93 -21.61 10.38
N PHE A 9 5.41 -21.77 11.60
CA PHE A 9 4.13 -21.18 11.99
C PHE A 9 4.12 -19.65 11.90
N ILE A 10 5.20 -18.98 12.33
CA ILE A 10 5.32 -17.52 12.23
C ILE A 10 5.29 -17.08 10.75
N LYS A 11 5.97 -17.80 9.86
CA LYS A 11 5.96 -17.50 8.43
C LYS A 11 4.57 -17.68 7.82
N GLU A 12 3.83 -18.71 8.19
CA GLU A 12 2.45 -18.93 7.72
C GLU A 12 1.52 -17.81 8.17
N VAL A 13 1.57 -17.43 9.46
CA VAL A 13 0.79 -16.30 9.99
C VAL A 13 1.13 -15.01 9.25
N TYR A 14 2.40 -14.78 8.97
CA TYR A 14 2.84 -13.59 8.25
C TYR A 14 2.29 -13.52 6.82
N LEU A 15 2.30 -14.63 6.09
CA LEU A 15 1.68 -14.70 4.75
C LEU A 15 0.18 -14.42 4.81
N VAL A 16 -0.52 -14.97 5.80
CA VAL A 16 -1.95 -14.72 6.01
C VAL A 16 -2.22 -13.23 6.26
N VAL A 17 -1.38 -12.57 7.07
CA VAL A 17 -1.51 -11.13 7.33
C VAL A 17 -1.35 -10.32 6.04
N LYS A 18 -0.41 -10.67 5.16
CA LYS A 18 -0.26 -9.98 3.87
C LYS A 18 -1.48 -10.09 2.98
N GLU A 19 -2.04 -11.30 2.88
CA GLU A 19 -3.27 -11.52 2.12
C GLU A 19 -4.47 -10.78 2.70
N ILE A 20 -4.57 -10.67 4.03
CA ILE A 20 -5.59 -9.87 4.70
C ILE A 20 -5.44 -8.40 4.31
N VAL A 21 -4.22 -7.85 4.34
CA VAL A 21 -3.96 -6.45 3.97
C VAL A 21 -4.35 -6.18 2.51
N LYS A 22 -3.88 -7.03 1.58
CA LYS A 22 -4.24 -6.95 0.16
C LYS A 22 -5.76 -6.97 -0.03
N THR A 23 -6.41 -7.99 0.54
CA THR A 23 -7.87 -8.17 0.42
C THR A 23 -8.62 -6.98 1.01
N ALA A 24 -8.16 -6.44 2.13
CA ALA A 24 -8.76 -5.27 2.76
C ALA A 24 -8.68 -4.04 1.83
N VAL A 25 -7.51 -3.76 1.25
CA VAL A 25 -7.35 -2.62 0.32
C VAL A 25 -8.19 -2.80 -0.93
N GLU A 26 -8.14 -3.96 -1.59
CA GLU A 26 -8.92 -4.22 -2.80
C GLU A 26 -10.44 -4.16 -2.55
N THR A 27 -10.88 -4.63 -1.38
CA THR A 27 -12.27 -4.48 -0.94
C THR A 27 -12.63 -3.01 -0.72
N LYS A 28 -11.75 -2.23 -0.08
CA LYS A 28 -11.95 -0.79 0.16
C LYS A 28 -12.06 0.01 -1.14
N MET A 29 -11.45 -0.45 -2.24
CA MET A 29 -11.56 0.17 -3.56
C MET A 29 -12.95 0.01 -4.20
N THR A 30 -13.75 -0.97 -3.77
CA THR A 30 -15.01 -1.34 -4.44
C THR A 30 -16.23 -1.34 -3.52
N CYS A 31 -16.05 -1.34 -2.21
CA CYS A 31 -17.15 -1.42 -1.25
C CYS A 31 -18.00 -0.14 -1.22
N ARG A 32 -19.30 -0.27 -0.89
CA ARG A 32 -20.24 0.87 -0.94
C ARG A 32 -19.93 1.96 0.08
N SER A 33 -19.51 1.58 1.28
CA SER A 33 -19.13 2.50 2.36
C SER A 33 -17.69 2.94 2.20
N VAL A 34 -17.37 4.22 2.43
CA VAL A 34 -15.98 4.67 2.55
C VAL A 34 -15.38 4.05 3.81
N SER A 35 -14.27 3.32 3.66
CA SER A 35 -13.50 2.76 4.75
C SER A 35 -12.05 3.20 4.56
N PRO A 36 -11.48 3.99 5.51
CA PRO A 36 -10.18 4.62 5.33
C PRO A 36 -9.03 3.60 5.39
N ILE A 37 -7.85 4.01 4.90
CA ILE A 37 -6.59 3.32 5.22
C ILE A 37 -6.26 3.58 6.69
N ILE A 38 -6.02 2.52 7.45
CA ILE A 38 -5.87 2.58 8.93
C ILE A 38 -4.52 2.07 9.43
N SER A 39 -3.67 1.52 8.55
CA SER A 39 -2.35 1.00 8.95
C SER A 39 -1.31 1.23 7.87
N GLY A 40 -0.04 1.24 8.27
CA GLY A 40 1.09 1.33 7.35
C GLY A 40 1.16 0.18 6.35
N GLY A 41 0.76 -1.03 6.75
CA GLY A 41 0.66 -2.16 5.83
C GLY A 41 -0.34 -1.90 4.69
N GLU A 42 -1.54 -1.43 5.02
CA GLU A 42 -2.54 -1.05 4.02
C GLU A 42 -2.05 0.10 3.14
N TYR A 43 -1.44 1.12 3.74
CA TYR A 43 -0.90 2.26 3.01
C TYR A 43 0.17 1.83 2.00
N CYS A 44 1.14 1.05 2.45
CA CYS A 44 2.24 0.57 1.61
C CYS A 44 1.72 -0.27 0.44
N TYR A 45 0.84 -1.24 0.69
CA TYR A 45 0.24 -2.04 -0.38
C TYR A 45 -0.53 -1.18 -1.38
N ALA A 46 -1.41 -0.29 -0.89
CA ALA A 46 -2.18 0.63 -1.72
C ALA A 46 -1.28 1.55 -2.57
N CYS A 47 -0.19 2.04 -1.98
CA CYS A 47 0.76 2.93 -2.63
C CYS A 47 1.51 2.20 -3.76
N GLY A 48 2.07 1.02 -3.49
CA GLY A 48 2.72 0.20 -4.51
C GLY A 48 1.77 -0.18 -5.65
N LEU A 49 0.53 -0.56 -5.32
CA LEU A 49 -0.52 -0.84 -6.31
C LEU A 49 -0.79 0.37 -7.20
N MET A 50 -0.96 1.56 -6.62
CA MET A 50 -1.23 2.79 -7.38
C MET A 50 -0.03 3.19 -8.25
N MET A 51 1.19 3.04 -7.75
CA MET A 51 2.41 3.27 -8.54
C MET A 51 2.50 2.34 -9.76
N ARG A 52 2.14 1.06 -9.60
CA ARG A 52 2.05 0.11 -10.71
C ARG A 52 1.01 0.56 -11.75
N ILE A 53 -0.18 0.93 -11.30
CA ILE A 53 -1.30 1.35 -12.17
C ILE A 53 -0.93 2.61 -12.98
N LEU A 54 -0.27 3.58 -12.35
CA LEU A 54 0.12 4.84 -13.02
C LEU A 54 1.43 4.74 -13.81
N GLY A 55 2.17 3.65 -13.66
CA GLY A 55 3.49 3.48 -14.28
C GLY A 55 4.53 4.44 -13.70
N ALA A 56 4.58 4.56 -12.37
CA ALA A 56 5.53 5.44 -11.69
C ALA A 56 6.99 5.08 -11.99
N GLY A 57 7.82 6.11 -12.17
CA GLY A 57 9.25 5.94 -12.43
C GLY A 57 10.03 5.46 -11.19
N GLN A 58 11.19 4.85 -11.44
CA GLN A 58 12.03 4.27 -10.38
C GLN A 58 12.51 5.30 -9.35
N GLU A 59 12.79 6.53 -9.77
CA GLU A 59 13.21 7.61 -8.85
C GLU A 59 12.14 7.93 -7.81
N LEU A 60 10.87 7.99 -8.23
CA LEU A 60 9.74 8.23 -7.33
C LEU A 60 9.53 7.04 -6.39
N ILE A 61 9.60 5.82 -6.92
CA ILE A 61 9.50 4.58 -6.14
C ILE A 61 10.56 4.58 -5.04
N GLN A 62 11.84 4.84 -5.38
CA GLN A 62 12.95 4.91 -4.44
C GLN A 62 12.76 6.01 -3.40
N SER A 63 12.31 7.20 -3.82
CA SER A 63 12.00 8.32 -2.93
C SER A 63 10.95 7.93 -1.89
N ALA A 64 9.89 7.24 -2.30
CA ALA A 64 8.81 6.81 -1.42
C ALA A 64 9.27 5.78 -0.38
N VAL A 65 9.96 4.71 -0.81
CA VAL A 65 10.37 3.62 0.09
C VAL A 65 11.54 3.98 1.00
N SER A 66 12.25 5.09 0.72
CA SER A 66 13.35 5.59 1.55
C SER A 66 12.87 6.44 2.74
N GLN A 67 11.56 6.69 2.86
CA GLN A 67 11.02 7.51 3.94
C GLN A 67 10.97 6.74 5.27
N PRO A 68 11.03 7.43 6.41
CA PRO A 68 11.04 6.77 7.72
C PRO A 68 9.66 6.27 8.18
N ASP A 69 8.59 6.87 7.67
CA ASP A 69 7.21 6.65 8.13
C ASP A 69 6.19 6.93 7.03
N VAL A 70 4.95 6.51 7.28
CA VAL A 70 3.84 6.68 6.33
C VAL A 70 3.55 8.15 6.01
N PRO A 71 3.49 9.09 6.98
CA PRO A 71 3.27 10.50 6.67
C PRO A 71 4.33 11.08 5.72
N SER A 72 5.60 10.72 5.92
CA SER A 72 6.70 11.15 5.06
C SER A 72 6.61 10.53 3.66
N MET A 73 6.27 9.23 3.57
CA MET A 73 5.99 8.57 2.28
C MET A 73 4.81 9.23 1.56
N GLN A 74 3.73 9.52 2.28
CA GLN A 74 2.56 10.18 1.74
C GLN A 74 2.88 11.56 1.19
N ALA A 75 3.68 12.35 1.92
CA ALA A 75 4.15 13.65 1.44
C ALA A 75 4.99 13.54 0.17
N ALA A 76 5.86 12.52 0.07
CA ALA A 76 6.70 12.29 -1.10
C ALA A 76 5.88 11.91 -2.36
N VAL A 77 4.84 11.08 -2.21
CA VAL A 77 4.05 10.59 -3.36
C VAL A 77 2.88 11.50 -3.73
N LYS A 78 2.40 12.33 -2.80
CA LYS A 78 1.22 13.17 -2.98
C LYS A 78 1.26 14.03 -4.26
N PRO A 79 2.35 14.74 -4.60
CA PRO A 79 2.40 15.55 -5.82
C PRO A 79 2.16 14.73 -7.08
N PHE A 80 2.72 13.53 -7.15
CA PHE A 80 2.51 12.59 -8.25
C PHE A 80 1.06 12.09 -8.31
N LEU A 81 0.49 11.69 -7.17
CA LEU A 81 -0.89 11.23 -7.12
C LEU A 81 -1.87 12.33 -7.55
N GLU A 82 -1.60 13.59 -7.18
CA GLU A 82 -2.42 14.73 -7.57
C GLU A 82 -2.31 15.04 -9.07
N SER A 83 -1.11 14.99 -9.66
CA SER A 83 -0.92 15.23 -11.10
C SER A 83 -1.55 14.15 -11.97
N GLU A 84 -1.66 12.92 -11.46
CA GLU A 84 -2.13 11.76 -12.23
C GLU A 84 -3.64 11.51 -12.12
N ARG A 85 -4.37 12.30 -11.30
CA ARG A 85 -5.82 12.16 -11.09
C ARG A 85 -6.62 12.12 -12.39
N GLU A 86 -6.27 12.95 -13.36
CA GLU A 86 -6.99 13.04 -14.64
C GLU A 86 -6.82 11.78 -15.50
N ARG A 87 -5.67 11.09 -15.41
CA ARG A 87 -5.38 9.90 -16.25
C ARG A 87 -6.26 8.70 -15.89
N ILE A 88 -6.79 8.67 -14.68
CA ILE A 88 -7.64 7.58 -14.18
C ILE A 88 -9.11 8.00 -14.07
N GLN A 89 -9.47 9.15 -14.64
CA GLN A 89 -10.85 9.63 -14.64
C GLN A 89 -11.77 8.61 -15.34
N GLY A 90 -12.89 8.27 -14.71
CA GLY A 90 -13.84 7.26 -15.18
C GLY A 90 -13.58 5.85 -14.63
N GLU A 91 -12.41 5.60 -14.04
CA GLU A 91 -12.09 4.33 -13.37
C GLU A 91 -12.38 4.44 -11.87
N ALA A 92 -13.65 4.32 -11.50
CA ALA A 92 -14.15 4.58 -10.14
C ALA A 92 -13.34 3.90 -9.01
N ARG A 93 -12.84 2.68 -9.23
CA ARG A 93 -12.00 1.96 -8.25
C ARG A 93 -10.64 2.61 -8.03
N TYR A 94 -10.04 3.20 -9.07
CA TYR A 94 -8.72 3.82 -9.00
C TYR A 94 -8.82 5.24 -8.49
N GLU A 95 -9.85 5.99 -8.90
CA GLU A 95 -10.15 7.29 -8.29
C GLU A 95 -10.31 7.16 -6.77
N ARG A 96 -11.00 6.11 -6.36
CA ARG A 96 -11.15 5.76 -4.96
C ARG A 96 -9.84 5.40 -4.29
N LEU A 97 -8.97 4.63 -4.93
CA LEU A 97 -7.64 4.31 -4.40
C LEU A 97 -6.78 5.57 -4.17
N ILE A 98 -6.77 6.51 -5.12
CA ILE A 98 -6.08 7.80 -4.95
C ILE A 98 -6.67 8.57 -3.76
N ASN A 99 -7.99 8.62 -3.62
CA ASN A 99 -8.62 9.32 -2.49
C ASN A 99 -8.27 8.66 -1.15
N LEU A 100 -8.25 7.32 -1.08
CA LEU A 100 -7.84 6.58 0.11
C LEU A 100 -6.39 6.90 0.50
N LEU A 101 -5.47 6.96 -0.47
CA LEU A 101 -4.07 7.31 -0.24
C LEU A 101 -3.89 8.76 0.24
N LEU A 102 -4.60 9.70 -0.38
CA LEU A 102 -4.49 11.13 -0.04
C LEU A 102 -5.17 11.48 1.29
N GLN A 103 -6.12 10.67 1.75
CA GLN A 103 -6.86 10.86 3.01
C GLN A 103 -6.41 9.91 4.12
N SER A 104 -5.39 9.09 3.87
CA SER A 104 -4.83 8.16 4.86
C SER A 104 -4.48 8.88 6.16
N LYS A 105 -4.73 8.21 7.28
CA LYS A 105 -4.35 8.66 8.63
C LYS A 105 -3.33 7.74 9.30
N ALA A 106 -2.80 6.75 8.57
CA ALA A 106 -1.77 5.87 9.09
C ALA A 106 -0.51 6.69 9.43
N ASP A 107 0.00 6.49 10.63
CA ASP A 107 1.17 7.17 11.20
C ASP A 107 2.29 6.18 11.59
N ASP A 108 2.19 4.94 11.12
CA ASP A 108 3.15 3.88 11.35
C ASP A 108 4.54 4.21 10.77
N LYS A 109 5.58 3.66 11.40
CA LYS A 109 6.93 3.61 10.83
C LYS A 109 6.97 2.65 9.65
N LEU A 110 7.82 2.95 8.67
CA LEU A 110 8.12 1.99 7.62
C LEU A 110 9.12 0.95 8.16
N THR A 111 8.70 -0.31 8.11
CA THR A 111 9.52 -1.48 8.41
C THR A 111 9.72 -2.32 7.16
N GLU A 112 10.66 -3.27 7.21
CA GLU A 112 10.86 -4.26 6.16
C GLU A 112 9.54 -4.94 5.78
N GLU A 113 8.72 -5.30 6.76
CA GLU A 113 7.44 -5.98 6.53
C GLU A 113 6.42 -5.11 5.75
N THR A 114 6.35 -3.82 6.08
CA THR A 114 5.48 -2.89 5.34
C THR A 114 6.01 -2.61 3.93
N LEU A 115 7.33 -2.59 3.74
CA LEU A 115 7.93 -2.42 2.43
C LEU A 115 7.75 -3.65 1.55
N GLU A 116 7.69 -4.86 2.13
CA GLU A 116 7.30 -6.06 1.39
C GLU A 116 5.85 -5.98 0.88
N LEU A 117 4.95 -5.33 1.62
CA LEU A 117 3.57 -5.08 1.18
C LEU A 117 3.51 -4.05 0.04
N PHE A 118 4.34 -3.01 0.11
CA PHE A 118 4.52 -2.08 -1.02
C PHE A 118 4.98 -2.82 -2.28
N ASP A 119 6.01 -3.64 -2.15
CA ASP A 119 6.55 -4.46 -3.23
C ASP A 119 5.51 -5.42 -3.82
N MET A 120 4.69 -6.01 -2.95
CA MET A 120 3.58 -6.88 -3.36
C MET A 120 2.56 -6.14 -4.23
N GLY A 121 2.12 -4.94 -3.81
CA GLY A 121 1.24 -4.09 -4.61
C GLY A 121 1.88 -3.65 -5.94
N LEU A 122 3.17 -3.27 -5.89
CA LEU A 122 3.94 -2.81 -7.05
C LEU A 122 4.18 -3.91 -8.10
N LYS A 123 4.33 -5.17 -7.67
CA LYS A 123 4.51 -6.33 -8.55
C LYS A 123 3.18 -6.93 -9.02
N GLY A 124 2.08 -6.66 -8.31
CA GLY A 124 0.76 -7.22 -8.60
C GLY A 124 0.60 -8.65 -8.09
N ASN A 125 1.28 -9.01 -7.01
CA ASN A 125 1.20 -10.32 -6.35
C ASN A 125 0.15 -10.31 -5.24
#